data_AF-A0A494W6Y8-F1
#
_entry.id   AF-A0A494W6Y8-F1
#
_cell.length_a   1.000
_cell.length_b   1.000
_cell.length_c   1.000
_cell.angle_alpha   90.00
_cell.angle_beta   90.00
_cell.angle_gamma   90.00
#
_symmetry.space_group_name_H-M   'P 1'
#
loop_
_entity.id
_entity.type
_entity.pdbx_description
1 polymer ?
#
loop_
_entity_poly.entity_id
_entity_poly.type
_entity_poly.pdbx_seq_one_letter_code
_entity_poly.pdbx_strand_id
1 'polypeptide(L)'
;MELARVIIGLAAVSVPSVAQAGWQYTQWGMSSAEVAGASGGKTQPLVFDPNSVDPMLRDHLPEIAADAPTMHAPYQTGGRQFDVEFHFSNDRLDRATLHLKAPLDCFKLAGEMAAAYGIPDKHYERSNTSWWRDKEKGNHVMFSAWANEQCTITYQPLSNKSDSGL
;
A
#
# COMPACT_ATOMS: atom_id res chain seq x y z
N MET A 1 -54.54 -28.21 26.37
CA MET A 1 -53.69 -28.55 25.21
C MET A 1 -53.07 -27.25 24.73
N GLU A 2 -51.93 -26.87 25.29
CA GLU A 2 -51.27 -25.60 24.98
C GLU A 2 -50.29 -25.79 23.82
N LEU A 3 -50.45 -24.97 22.78
CA LEU A 3 -49.60 -24.92 21.60
C LEU A 3 -48.42 -23.97 21.87
N ALA A 4 -47.25 -24.54 22.14
CA ALA A 4 -46.00 -23.79 22.25
C ALA A 4 -45.59 -23.22 20.88
N ARG A 5 -45.49 -21.88 20.79
CA ARG A 5 -44.98 -21.17 19.62
C ARG A 5 -43.44 -21.17 19.67
N VAL A 6 -42.81 -21.89 18.75
CA VAL A 6 -41.36 -21.85 18.54
C VAL A 6 -41.03 -20.63 17.66
N ILE A 7 -40.35 -19.63 18.23
CA ILE A 7 -39.80 -18.49 17.49
C ILE A 7 -38.40 -18.90 17.01
N ILE A 8 -38.27 -19.19 15.71
CA ILE A 8 -36.97 -19.43 15.07
C ILE A 8 -36.32 -18.06 14.85
N GLY A 9 -35.36 -17.71 15.70
CA GLY A 9 -34.53 -16.52 15.54
C GLY A 9 -33.58 -16.69 14.35
N LEU A 10 -33.80 -15.92 13.28
CA LEU A 10 -32.91 -15.85 12.14
C LEU A 10 -31.65 -15.08 12.56
N ALA A 11 -30.59 -15.79 12.96
CA ALA A 11 -29.28 -15.18 13.18
C ALA A 11 -28.71 -14.77 11.81
N ALA A 12 -28.67 -13.46 11.55
CA ALA A 12 -28.00 -12.92 10.37
C ALA A 12 -26.49 -13.20 10.50
N VAL A 13 -26.02 -14.23 9.80
CA VAL A 13 -24.60 -14.50 9.64
C VAL A 13 -24.07 -13.42 8.68
N SER A 14 -23.50 -12.36 9.24
CA SER A 14 -22.74 -11.37 8.49
C SER A 14 -21.53 -12.09 7.89
N VAL A 15 -21.68 -12.55 6.65
CA VAL A 15 -20.57 -13.07 5.86
C VAL A 15 -19.61 -11.90 5.70
N PRO A 16 -18.37 -11.96 6.23
CA PRO A 16 -17.40 -10.92 5.97
C PRO A 16 -17.26 -10.87 4.45
N SER A 17 -17.65 -9.74 3.84
CA SER A 17 -17.29 -9.51 2.44
C SER A 17 -15.79 -9.74 2.39
N VAL A 18 -15.32 -10.56 1.45
CA VAL A 18 -13.90 -10.63 1.12
C VAL A 18 -13.55 -9.22 0.67
N ALA A 19 -13.18 -8.38 1.63
CA ALA A 19 -12.73 -7.05 1.36
C ALA A 19 -11.50 -7.27 0.50
N GLN A 20 -11.55 -6.77 -0.73
CA GLN A 20 -10.37 -6.69 -1.59
C GLN A 20 -9.30 -6.02 -0.74
N ALA A 21 -8.37 -6.82 -0.23
CA ALA A 21 -7.31 -6.32 0.63
C ALA A 21 -6.59 -5.26 -0.20
N GLY A 22 -6.66 -4.00 0.26
CA GLY A 22 -5.98 -2.90 -0.44
C GLY A 22 -4.50 -3.22 -0.52
N TRP A 23 -3.94 -3.65 0.61
CA TRP A 23 -2.63 -4.29 0.68
C TRP A 23 -2.51 -5.19 1.93
N GLN A 24 -2.23 -6.49 1.76
CA GLN A 24 -2.10 -7.50 2.85
C GLN A 24 -3.27 -7.50 3.86
N TYR A 25 -3.09 -6.87 5.03
CA TYR A 25 -4.06 -6.80 6.12
C TYR A 25 -4.82 -5.47 6.15
N THR A 26 -4.50 -4.53 5.26
CA THR A 26 -5.16 -3.21 5.19
C THR A 26 -6.21 -3.16 4.09
N GLN A 27 -7.09 -2.17 4.19
CA GLN A 27 -8.01 -1.76 3.15
C GLN A 27 -7.78 -0.28 2.84
N TRP A 28 -7.91 0.10 1.58
CA TRP A 28 -7.86 1.51 1.19
C TRP A 28 -8.97 2.28 1.93
N GLY A 29 -8.63 3.45 2.46
CA GLY A 29 -9.53 4.25 3.28
C GLY A 29 -9.51 3.94 4.78
N MET A 30 -8.75 2.94 5.25
CA MET A 30 -8.51 2.78 6.70
C MET A 30 -7.80 4.00 7.28
N SER A 31 -8.17 4.42 8.49
CA SER A 31 -7.38 5.40 9.26
C SER A 31 -6.10 4.76 9.80
N SER A 32 -5.19 5.60 10.30
CA SER A 32 -3.97 5.14 10.97
C SER A 32 -4.27 4.18 12.14
N ALA A 33 -5.29 4.49 12.95
CA ALA A 33 -5.71 3.63 14.06
C ALA A 33 -6.30 2.28 13.58
N GLU A 34 -7.05 2.28 12.48
CA GLU A 34 -7.59 1.05 11.89
C GLU A 34 -6.47 0.17 11.31
N VAL A 35 -5.49 0.78 10.62
CA VAL A 35 -4.29 0.07 10.14
C VAL A 35 -3.50 -0.52 11.31
N ALA A 36 -3.33 0.23 12.40
CA ALA A 36 -2.68 -0.26 13.61
C ALA A 36 -3.37 -1.49 14.21
N GLY A 37 -4.71 -1.43 14.33
CA GLY A 37 -5.52 -2.55 14.81
C GLY A 37 -5.46 -3.77 13.88
N ALA A 38 -5.62 -3.55 12.57
CA ALA A 38 -5.60 -4.62 11.56
C ALA A 38 -4.23 -5.31 11.45
N SER A 39 -3.15 -4.60 11.73
CA SER A 39 -1.79 -5.16 11.71
C SER A 39 -1.50 -6.12 12.87
N GLY A 40 -2.36 -6.15 13.89
CA GLY A 40 -2.10 -6.87 15.14
C GLY A 40 -0.91 -6.28 15.91
N GLY A 41 -0.71 -4.95 15.83
CA GLY A 41 0.37 -4.23 16.52
C GLY A 41 1.75 -4.32 15.87
N LYS A 42 1.84 -4.77 14.61
CA LYS A 42 3.12 -4.84 13.87
C LYS A 42 3.59 -3.47 13.37
N THR A 43 2.66 -2.56 13.17
CA THR A 43 2.95 -1.20 12.70
C THR A 43 3.45 -0.30 13.83
N GLN A 44 4.39 0.57 13.51
CA GLN A 44 4.94 1.57 14.41
C GLN A 44 4.69 2.97 13.84
N PRO A 45 4.43 3.99 14.68
CA PRO A 45 4.37 5.37 14.21
C PRO A 45 5.71 5.79 13.60
N LEU A 46 5.64 6.52 12.49
CA LEU A 46 6.79 7.15 11.86
C LEU A 46 6.68 8.66 12.06
N VAL A 47 7.73 9.28 12.58
CA VAL A 47 7.79 10.73 12.76
C VAL A 47 8.60 11.32 11.62
N PHE A 48 7.97 12.19 10.85
CA PHE A 48 8.64 12.93 9.79
C PHE A 48 9.72 13.85 10.38
N ASP A 49 10.97 13.68 9.95
CA ASP A 49 12.08 14.57 10.29
C ASP A 49 12.34 15.54 9.13
N PRO A 50 12.07 16.85 9.29
CA PRO A 50 12.31 17.82 8.22
C PRO A 50 13.80 17.95 7.85
N ASN A 51 14.73 17.51 8.70
CA ASN A 51 16.16 17.51 8.39
C ASN A 51 16.57 16.35 7.49
N SER A 52 15.72 15.33 7.31
CA SER A 52 15.95 14.23 6.38
C SER A 52 15.69 14.60 4.92
N VAL A 53 15.03 15.74 4.67
CA VAL A 53 14.74 16.23 3.32
C VAL A 53 16.00 16.82 2.68
N ASP A 54 16.23 16.49 1.41
CA ASP A 54 17.30 17.08 0.60
C ASP A 54 17.29 18.62 0.73
N PRO A 55 18.43 19.26 1.04
CA PRO A 55 18.51 20.71 1.11
C PRO A 55 17.94 21.45 -0.11
N MET A 56 18.02 20.86 -1.31
CA MET A 56 17.48 21.42 -2.55
C MET A 56 15.95 21.39 -2.63
N LEU A 57 15.28 20.59 -1.80
CA LEU A 57 13.83 20.44 -1.75
C LEU A 57 13.19 21.16 -0.55
N ARG A 58 13.97 21.93 0.23
CA ARG A 58 13.46 22.59 1.44
C ARG A 58 12.34 23.60 1.20
N ASP A 59 12.31 24.25 0.04
CA ASP A 59 11.24 25.17 -0.33
C ASP A 59 9.90 24.44 -0.57
N HIS A 60 9.93 23.10 -0.70
CA HIS A 60 8.77 22.21 -0.84
C HIS A 60 8.50 21.39 0.42
N LEU A 61 9.08 21.78 1.57
CA LEU A 61 8.93 21.03 2.82
C LEU A 61 7.47 20.86 3.27
N PRO A 62 6.56 21.86 3.14
CA PRO A 62 5.16 21.68 3.51
C PRO A 62 4.46 20.57 2.72
N GLU A 63 4.70 20.49 1.41
CA GLU A 63 4.13 19.47 0.53
C GLU A 63 4.69 18.08 0.84
N ILE A 64 6.01 17.99 1.06
CA ILE A 64 6.67 16.74 1.45
C ILE A 64 6.17 16.25 2.81
N ALA A 65 6.03 17.14 3.78
CA ALA A 65 5.52 16.81 5.11
C ALA A 65 4.06 16.36 5.08
N ALA A 66 3.24 16.95 4.20
CA ALA A 66 1.84 16.57 4.03
C ALA A 66 1.67 15.18 3.37
N ASP A 67 2.63 14.75 2.55
CA ASP A 67 2.65 13.45 1.88
C ASP A 67 3.50 12.39 2.63
N ALA A 68 4.16 12.78 3.73
CA ALA A 68 5.05 11.91 4.48
C ALA A 68 4.30 10.71 5.08
N PRO A 69 4.92 9.51 5.09
CA PRO A 69 4.33 8.37 5.75
C PRO A 69 4.29 8.58 7.25
N THR A 70 3.19 8.17 7.89
CA THR A 70 2.99 8.35 9.34
C THR A 70 3.09 7.05 10.11
N MET A 71 3.16 5.92 9.41
CA MET A 71 3.33 4.60 9.99
C MET A 71 4.24 3.73 9.13
N HIS A 72 4.96 2.81 9.75
CA HIS A 72 5.73 1.81 9.04
C HIS A 72 5.61 0.42 9.68
N ALA A 73 5.94 -0.64 8.94
CA ALA A 73 5.95 -2.01 9.44
C ALA A 73 6.97 -2.90 8.70
N PRO A 74 7.63 -3.83 9.39
CA PRO A 74 8.44 -4.84 8.71
C PRO A 74 7.55 -5.81 7.94
N TYR A 75 7.99 -6.21 6.75
CA TYR A 75 7.33 -7.22 5.94
C TYR A 75 8.34 -8.17 5.32
N GLN A 76 7.99 -9.46 5.26
CA GLN A 76 8.86 -10.49 4.69
C GLN A 76 8.07 -11.38 3.76
N THR A 77 8.59 -11.57 2.54
CA THR A 77 8.02 -12.49 1.56
C THR A 77 9.08 -12.89 0.55
N GLY A 78 8.98 -14.09 -0.03
CA GLY A 78 9.91 -14.57 -1.07
C GLY A 78 11.39 -14.53 -0.66
N GLY A 79 11.69 -14.67 0.64
CA GLY A 79 13.05 -14.56 1.17
C GLY A 79 13.61 -13.14 1.29
N ARG A 80 12.82 -12.09 0.97
CA ARG A 80 13.21 -10.68 1.06
C ARG A 80 12.58 -10.00 2.25
N GLN A 81 13.27 -8.99 2.77
CA GLN A 81 12.79 -8.12 3.82
C GLN A 81 12.50 -6.73 3.27
N PHE A 82 11.34 -6.21 3.63
CA PHE A 82 10.87 -4.88 3.28
C PHE A 82 10.60 -4.08 4.55
N ASP A 83 10.78 -2.77 4.46
CA ASP A 83 10.11 -1.83 5.36
C ASP A 83 8.94 -1.22 4.60
N VAL A 84 7.74 -1.33 5.15
CA VAL A 84 6.52 -0.85 4.53
C VAL A 84 6.18 0.47 5.16
N GLU A 85 6.02 1.51 4.36
CA GLU A 85 5.53 2.81 4.77
C GLU A 85 4.08 2.99 4.33
N PHE A 86 3.23 3.47 5.24
CA PHE A 86 1.83 3.76 5.00
C PHE A 86 1.62 5.27 4.94
N HIS A 87 1.06 5.75 3.84
CA HIS A 87 0.70 7.15 3.65
C HIS A 87 -0.81 7.32 3.75
N PHE A 88 -1.21 8.48 4.25
CA PHE A 88 -2.60 8.79 4.53
C PHE A 88 -2.92 10.18 3.99
N SER A 89 -3.89 10.25 3.09
CA SER A 89 -4.48 11.52 2.66
C SER A 89 -5.78 11.74 3.41
N ASN A 90 -5.94 12.88 4.07
CA ASN A 90 -7.11 13.18 4.91
C ASN A 90 -7.40 12.09 5.97
N ASP A 91 -6.35 11.57 6.62
CA ASP A 91 -6.41 10.44 7.59
C ASP A 91 -6.99 9.15 7.00
N ARG A 92 -6.80 8.93 5.70
CA ARG A 92 -7.27 7.74 4.97
C ARG A 92 -6.13 7.13 4.19
N LEU A 93 -5.89 5.84 4.41
CA LEU A 93 -4.85 5.08 3.73
C LEU A 93 -5.09 5.11 2.23
N ASP A 94 -4.15 5.65 1.48
CA ASP A 94 -4.23 5.76 0.02
C ASP A 94 -2.97 5.22 -0.69
N ARG A 95 -1.91 4.93 0.06
CA ARG A 95 -0.68 4.37 -0.48
C ARG A 95 0.08 3.53 0.54
N ALA A 96 0.60 2.40 0.07
CA ALA A 96 1.58 1.59 0.79
C ALA A 96 2.84 1.45 -0.06
N THR A 97 3.99 1.83 0.48
CA THR A 97 5.28 1.79 -0.20
C THR A 97 6.20 0.79 0.49
N LEU A 98 6.71 -0.18 -0.26
CA LEU A 98 7.60 -1.22 0.24
C LEU A 98 9.03 -0.88 -0.17
N HIS A 99 9.90 -0.65 0.79
CA HIS A 99 11.32 -0.40 0.60
C HIS A 99 12.10 -1.70 0.77
N LEU A 100 12.77 -2.17 -0.28
CA LEU A 100 13.58 -3.37 -0.18
C LEU A 100 14.86 -3.10 0.61
N LYS A 101 15.11 -3.86 1.68
CA LYS A 101 16.29 -3.68 2.54
C LYS A 101 17.61 -4.11 1.90
N ALA A 102 17.57 -4.96 0.86
CA ALA A 102 18.74 -5.48 0.15
C ALA A 102 18.80 -4.94 -1.29
N PRO A 103 19.49 -3.80 -1.55
CA PRO A 103 19.48 -3.14 -2.86
C PRO A 103 19.98 -4.00 -4.03
N LEU A 104 20.90 -4.93 -3.77
CA LEU A 104 21.44 -5.81 -4.81
C LEU A 104 20.38 -6.75 -5.41
N ASP A 105 19.24 -6.95 -4.73
CA ASP A 105 18.16 -7.80 -5.20
C ASP A 105 17.14 -7.07 -6.10
N CYS A 106 17.33 -5.78 -6.40
CA CYS A 106 16.36 -4.99 -7.15
C CYS A 106 16.14 -5.49 -8.58
N PHE A 107 17.18 -5.96 -9.28
CA PHE A 107 17.03 -6.58 -10.60
C PHE A 107 16.20 -7.86 -10.55
N LYS A 108 16.42 -8.70 -9.53
CA LYS A 108 15.64 -9.92 -9.34
C LYS A 108 14.19 -9.59 -9.01
N LEU A 109 13.97 -8.57 -8.18
CA LEU A 109 12.63 -8.09 -7.85
C LEU A 109 11.89 -7.57 -9.08
N ALA A 110 12.55 -6.80 -9.96
CA ALA A 110 11.96 -6.31 -11.20
C ALA A 110 11.45 -7.47 -12.09
N GLY A 111 12.27 -8.52 -12.25
CA GLY A 111 11.88 -9.72 -13.00
C GLY A 111 10.69 -10.46 -12.38
N GLU A 112 10.63 -10.55 -11.06
CA GLU A 112 9.49 -11.15 -10.36
C GLU A 112 8.22 -10.31 -10.46
N MET A 113 8.33 -8.98 -10.43
CA MET A 113 7.20 -8.09 -10.66
C MET A 113 6.63 -8.29 -12.07
N ALA A 114 7.50 -8.37 -13.09
CA ALA A 114 7.07 -8.66 -14.46
C ALA A 114 6.44 -10.07 -14.60
N ALA A 115 6.96 -11.07 -13.88
CA ALA A 115 6.37 -12.41 -13.86
C ALA A 115 4.99 -12.44 -13.16
N ALA A 116 4.81 -11.65 -12.10
CA ALA A 116 3.57 -11.62 -11.32
C ALA A 116 2.46 -10.79 -11.99
N TYR A 117 2.80 -9.64 -12.58
CA TYR A 117 1.83 -8.69 -13.14
C TYR A 117 1.82 -8.62 -14.68
N GLY A 118 2.76 -9.29 -15.35
CA GLY A 118 2.88 -9.28 -16.81
C GLY A 118 3.58 -8.03 -17.34
N ILE A 119 3.25 -7.65 -18.59
CA ILE A 119 3.82 -6.47 -19.26
C ILE A 119 3.25 -5.20 -18.59
N PRO A 120 4.11 -4.24 -18.18
CA PRO A 120 3.62 -3.00 -17.59
C PRO A 120 2.85 -2.14 -18.61
N ASP A 121 1.84 -1.43 -18.12
CA ASP A 121 1.09 -0.43 -18.89
C ASP A 121 1.99 0.74 -19.32
N LYS A 122 2.98 1.08 -18.48
CA LYS A 122 3.98 2.12 -18.73
C LYS A 122 5.32 1.66 -18.19
N HIS A 123 6.39 1.89 -18.96
CA HIS A 123 7.76 1.67 -18.52
C HIS A 123 8.63 2.86 -18.91
N TYR A 124 9.46 3.32 -17.97
CA TYR A 124 10.42 4.40 -18.17
C TYR A 124 11.82 3.85 -17.95
N GLU A 125 12.56 3.62 -19.04
CA GLU A 125 13.88 2.99 -19.01
C GLU A 125 14.88 3.79 -18.16
N ARG A 126 14.87 5.13 -18.27
CA ARG A 126 15.82 6.02 -17.58
C ARG A 126 15.75 5.92 -16.05
N SER A 127 14.54 5.76 -15.51
CA SER A 127 14.31 5.64 -14.06
C SER A 127 14.03 4.21 -13.61
N ASN A 128 14.10 3.24 -14.54
CA ASN A 128 13.68 1.85 -14.35
C ASN A 128 12.34 1.74 -13.60
N THR A 129 11.37 2.56 -14.00
CA THR A 129 10.05 2.62 -13.37
C THR A 129 9.03 1.91 -14.23
N SER A 130 8.25 1.03 -13.63
CA SER A 130 7.20 0.26 -14.31
C SER A 130 5.87 0.39 -13.57
N TRP A 131 4.78 0.45 -14.31
CA TRP A 131 3.44 0.62 -13.78
C TRP A 131 2.49 -0.47 -14.30
N TRP A 132 1.67 -1.03 -13.42
CA TRP A 132 0.65 -2.01 -13.74
C TRP A 132 -0.69 -1.62 -13.12
N ARG A 133 -1.78 -1.98 -13.79
CA ARG A 133 -3.13 -1.97 -13.23
C ARG A 133 -3.57 -3.39 -12.89
N ASP A 134 -3.50 -3.75 -11.63
CA ASP A 134 -4.04 -4.99 -11.08
C ASP A 134 -5.55 -4.83 -10.88
N LYS A 135 -6.32 -5.06 -11.95
CA LYS A 135 -7.78 -4.92 -11.95
C LYS A 135 -8.48 -5.95 -11.05
N GLU A 136 -7.86 -7.10 -10.81
CA GLU A 136 -8.42 -8.15 -9.97
C GLU A 136 -8.45 -7.69 -8.50
N LYS A 137 -7.35 -7.10 -8.04
CA LYS A 137 -7.22 -6.61 -6.66
C LYS A 137 -7.58 -5.14 -6.49
N GLY A 138 -7.88 -4.43 -7.58
CA GLY A 138 -8.24 -3.02 -7.52
C GLY A 138 -7.04 -2.11 -7.22
N ASN A 139 -5.83 -2.47 -7.65
CA ASN A 139 -4.60 -1.75 -7.32
C ASN A 139 -3.87 -1.18 -8.54
N HIS A 140 -3.35 0.04 -8.40
CA HIS A 140 -2.25 0.53 -9.20
C HIS A 140 -0.94 0.12 -8.51
N VAL A 141 -0.06 -0.52 -9.27
CA VAL A 141 1.22 -1.03 -8.77
C VAL A 141 2.34 -0.34 -9.51
N MET A 142 3.26 0.28 -8.78
CA MET A 142 4.48 0.87 -9.31
C MET A 142 5.68 0.11 -8.78
N PHE A 143 6.63 -0.21 -9.65
CA PHE A 143 7.99 -0.56 -9.27
C PHE A 143 8.91 0.58 -9.67
N SER A 144 9.81 1.00 -8.80
CA SER A 144 10.85 1.97 -9.12
C SER A 144 12.20 1.50 -8.58
N ALA A 145 13.24 1.61 -9.39
CA ALA A 145 14.60 1.31 -8.98
C ALA A 145 15.56 2.37 -9.51
N TRP A 146 16.23 3.08 -8.61
CA TRP A 146 17.23 4.06 -8.95
C TRP A 146 18.63 3.42 -8.90
N ALA A 147 19.53 3.84 -9.78
CA ALA A 147 20.84 3.21 -9.93
C ALA A 147 21.65 3.31 -8.61
N ASN A 148 22.07 2.15 -8.07
CA ASN A 148 22.78 2.00 -6.79
C ASN A 148 21.97 2.35 -5.52
N GLU A 149 20.65 2.49 -5.64
CA GLU A 149 19.78 2.85 -4.53
C GLU A 149 18.81 1.71 -4.17
N GLN A 150 17.95 1.97 -3.18
CA GLN A 150 16.84 1.11 -2.82
C GLN A 150 15.80 1.09 -3.96
N CYS A 151 15.17 -0.06 -4.18
CA CYS A 151 13.99 -0.15 -5.02
C CYS A 151 12.74 -0.21 -4.17
N THR A 152 11.68 0.35 -4.72
CA THR A 152 10.38 0.44 -4.06
C THR A 152 9.30 -0.26 -4.87
N ILE A 153 8.32 -0.79 -4.16
CA ILE A 153 7.04 -1.18 -4.74
C ILE A 153 5.97 -0.32 -4.08
N THR A 154 5.22 0.42 -4.87
CA THR A 154 4.12 1.25 -4.39
C THR A 154 2.80 0.66 -4.82
N TYR A 155 1.89 0.51 -3.87
CA TYR A 155 0.50 0.11 -4.08
C TYR A 155 -0.41 1.29 -3.78
N GLN A 156 -1.40 1.52 -4.64
CA GLN A 156 -2.45 2.53 -4.48
C GLN A 156 -3.78 1.95 -4.98
N PRO A 157 -4.94 2.45 -4.52
CA PRO A 157 -6.22 2.05 -5.10
C PRO A 157 -6.26 2.44 -6.59
N LEU A 158 -6.84 1.58 -7.43
CA LEU A 158 -7.36 2.01 -8.73
C LEU A 158 -8.50 2.98 -8.44
N SER A 159 -8.27 4.29 -8.61
CA SER A 159 -9.34 5.27 -8.49
C SER A 159 -10.51 4.87 -9.40
N ASN A 160 -11.67 4.57 -8.81
CA ASN A 160 -12.94 4.42 -9.53
C ASN A 160 -13.45 5.78 -10.03
N LYS A 161 -12.87 6.88 -9.56
CA LYS A 161 -13.09 8.18 -10.15
C LYS A 161 -12.40 8.14 -11.50
N SER A 162 -13.21 7.94 -12.53
CA SER A 162 -13.00 8.64 -13.78
C SER A 162 -12.51 10.04 -13.41
N ASP A 163 -11.28 10.37 -13.80
CA ASP A 163 -10.88 11.75 -14.01
C ASP A 163 -11.74 12.29 -15.17
N SER A 164 -13.05 12.40 -14.96
CA SER A 164 -13.98 13.24 -15.72
C SER A 164 -13.75 14.71 -15.33
N GLY A 165 -12.48 15.07 -15.19
CA GLY A 165 -11.98 16.32 -14.67
C GLY A 165 -10.64 16.68 -15.30
N LEU A 166 -10.46 16.32 -16.57
CA LEU A 166 -9.69 17.08 -17.57
C LEU A 166 -10.52 17.14 -18.85
#